data_AF-A0AAC9V786-F1
#
_entry.id   AF-A0AAC9V786-F1
#
_cell.length_a   1.000
_cell.length_b   1.000
_cell.length_c   1.000
_cell.angle_alpha   90.00
_cell.angle_beta   90.00
_cell.angle_gamma   90.00
#
_symmetry.space_group_name_H-M   'P 1'
#
loop_
_entity.id
_entity.type
_entity.pdbx_description
1 polymer ?
#
loop_
_entity_poly.entity_id
_entity_poly.type
_entity_poly.pdbx_seq_one_letter_code
_entity_poly.pdbx_strand_id
1 'polypeptide(L)' 'MAKPVELDEAWLERIADQVNGLEYGAVVITVHDGRIVQIDRTERKRFDAAALRQQGAAAAQG' A
#
# COMPACT_ATOMS: atom_id res chain seq x y z
N MET A 1 7.56 30.48 -7.30
CA MET A 1 6.52 29.50 -7.74
C MET A 1 7.15 28.12 -7.64
N ALA A 2 6.43 27.10 -7.14
CA ALA A 2 7.01 25.75 -7.04
C ALA A 2 7.16 25.15 -8.44
N LYS A 3 8.28 24.46 -8.71
CA LYS A 3 8.48 23.75 -9.98
C LYS A 3 7.46 22.60 -10.09
N PRO A 4 6.80 22.42 -11.25
CA PRO A 4 5.97 21.24 -11.48
C PRO A 4 6.77 19.96 -11.28
N VAL A 5 6.12 18.90 -10.80
CA VAL A 5 6.71 17.57 -10.81
C VAL A 5 6.78 17.08 -12.24
N GLU A 6 7.97 16.72 -12.69
CA GLU A 6 8.16 16.01 -13.94
C GLU A 6 8.08 14.52 -13.64
N LEU A 7 7.01 13.88 -14.11
CA LEU A 7 6.82 12.43 -14.05
C LEU A 7 7.23 11.86 -15.41
N ASP A 8 8.40 11.23 -15.46
CA ASP A 8 8.82 10.44 -16.60
C ASP A 8 8.22 9.02 -16.52
N GLU A 9 8.42 8.25 -17.59
CA GLU A 9 7.91 6.87 -17.69
C GLU A 9 8.42 6.01 -16.52
N ALA A 10 9.66 6.20 -16.09
CA ALA A 10 10.26 5.43 -15.00
C ALA A 10 9.57 5.71 -13.66
N TRP A 11 9.18 6.96 -13.40
CA TRP A 11 8.40 7.31 -12.21
C TRP A 11 6.97 6.76 -12.29
N LEU A 12 6.34 6.82 -13.46
CA LEU A 12 5.00 6.26 -13.66
C LEU A 12 4.99 4.75 -13.40
N GLU A 13 5.95 4.02 -13.96
CA GLU A 13 6.12 2.58 -13.74
C GLU A 13 6.36 2.28 -12.25
N ARG A 14 7.27 3.03 -11.61
CA ARG A 14 7.57 2.85 -10.18
C ARG A 14 6.35 3.09 -9.29
N ILE A 15 5.56 4.13 -9.57
CA ILE A 15 4.32 4.42 -8.82
C ILE A 15 3.30 3.31 -9.07
N ALA A 16 3.15 2.85 -10.32
CA ALA A 16 2.27 1.74 -10.67
C ALA A 16 2.63 0.48 -9.88
N ASP A 17 3.93 0.16 -9.75
CA ASP A 17 4.40 -0.98 -8.95
C ASP A 17 4.07 -0.87 -7.46
N GLN A 18 4.05 0.36 -6.91
CA GLN A 18 3.69 0.56 -5.51
C GLN A 18 2.20 0.35 -5.24
N VAL A 19 1.33 0.67 -6.22
CA VAL A 19 -0.11 0.42 -6.08
C VAL A 19 -0.51 -0.98 -6.51
N ASN A 20 0.29 -1.64 -7.35
CA ASN A 20 0.02 -3.00 -7.80
C ASN A 20 0.01 -3.98 -6.61
N GLY A 21 -1.04 -4.80 -6.55
CA GLY A 21 -1.27 -5.78 -5.49
C GLY A 21 -1.73 -5.18 -4.16
N LEU A 22 -1.97 -3.87 -4.08
CA LEU A 22 -2.50 -3.24 -2.87
C LEU A 22 -4.01 -3.49 -2.77
N GLU A 23 -4.42 -4.51 -2.02
CA GLU A 23 -5.85 -4.83 -1.84
C GLU A 23 -6.57 -3.79 -0.96
N TYR A 24 -5.93 -3.37 0.12
CA TYR A 24 -6.46 -2.40 1.08
C TYR A 24 -5.33 -1.57 1.66
N GLY A 25 -5.32 -0.26 1.42
CA GLY A 25 -4.23 0.59 1.89
C GLY A 25 -4.15 1.94 1.19
N ALA A 26 -2.97 2.54 1.25
CA ALA A 26 -2.65 3.77 0.54
C ALA A 26 -1.18 3.80 0.11
N VAL A 27 -0.91 4.50 -0.99
CA VAL A 27 0.44 4.94 -1.38
C VAL A 27 0.48 6.46 -1.23
N VAL A 28 1.48 6.97 -0.51
CA VAL A 28 1.69 8.40 -0.28
C VAL A 28 3.00 8.80 -0.94
N ILE A 29 2.97 9.83 -1.78
CA ILE A 29 4.13 10.34 -2.50
C ILE A 29 4.44 11.74 -1.98
N THR A 30 5.68 11.93 -1.52
CA THR A 30 6.14 13.24 -1.04
C THR A 30 7.02 13.89 -2.10
N VAL A 31 6.70 15.14 -2.42
CA VAL A 31 7.40 15.94 -3.43
C VAL A 31 7.97 17.17 -2.79
N HIS A 32 9.28 17.37 -2.93
CA HIS A 32 9.95 18.62 -2.57
C HIS A 32 10.65 19.20 -3.80
N ASP A 33 10.46 20.50 -4.04
CA ASP A 33 11.09 21.23 -5.16
C ASP A 33 10.92 20.53 -6.53
N GLY A 34 9.70 20.07 -6.83
CA GLY A 34 9.38 19.39 -8.09
C GLY A 34 9.98 17.99 -8.25
N ARG A 35 10.59 17.43 -7.20
CA ARG A 35 11.16 16.09 -7.19
C ARG A 35 10.46 15.20 -6.18
N ILE A 36 10.16 13.97 -6.59
CA ILE A 36 9.72 12.93 -5.64
C ILE A 36 10.91 12.59 -4.76
N VAL A 37 10.72 12.71 -3.45
CA VAL A 37 11.76 12.42 -2.44
C VAL A 37 11.41 11.20 -1.60
N GLN A 38 10.14 10.79 -1.57
CA GLN A 38 9.68 9.66 -0.77
C GLN A 38 8.43 9.03 -1.40
N ILE A 39 8.32 7.72 -1.27
CA ILE A 39 7.10 6.96 -1.54
C ILE A 39 6.88 5.99 -0.38
N ASP A 40 5.74 6.13 0.31
CA ASP A 40 5.33 5.22 1.38
C ASP A 40 4.15 4.39 0.91
N ARG A 41 4.26 3.07 1.02
CA ARG A 41 3.17 2.13 0.82
C ARG A 41 2.70 1.61 2.17
N THR A 42 1.43 1.80 2.47
CA THR A 42 0.79 1.28 3.69
C THR A 42 -0.29 0.29 3.32
N GLU A 43 -0.16 -0.95 3.79
CA GLU A 43 -1.19 -1.99 3.63
C GLU A 43 -1.94 -2.22 4.93
N ARG A 44 -3.24 -2.51 4.83
CA ARG A 44 -4.10 -2.77 5.98
C ARG A 44 -4.84 -4.08 5.77
N LYS A 45 -4.36 -5.14 6.43
CA LYS A 45 -5.08 -6.41 6.49
C LYS A 45 -6.00 -6.42 7.71
N ARG A 46 -7.29 -6.62 7.49
CA ARG A 46 -8.24 -6.90 8.57
C ARG A 46 -8.23 -8.39 8.82
N PHE A 47 -7.88 -8.78 10.04
CA PHE A 47 -8.05 -10.16 10.49
C PHE A 47 -9.40 -10.23 11.19
N ASP A 48 -10.39 -10.82 10.54
CA ASP A 48 -11.70 -11.01 11.17
C ASP A 48 -11.55 -12.00 12.35
N ALA A 49 -11.72 -11.49 13.56
CA ALA A 49 -11.66 -12.28 14.78
C ALA A 49 -12.76 -13.37 14.85
N ALA A 50 -13.83 -13.21 14.07
CA ALA A 50 -14.88 -14.21 13.92
C ALA A 50 -14.38 -15.48 13.22
N ALA A 51 -13.61 -15.33 12.13
CA ALA A 51 -13.04 -16.45 11.39
C ALA A 51 -11.97 -17.21 12.18
N LEU A 52 -11.19 -16.49 13.01
CA LEU A 52 -10.16 -17.10 13.86
C LEU A 52 -10.77 -17.98 14.97
N ARG A 53 -11.94 -17.61 15.52
CA ARG A 53 -12.65 -18.42 16.53
C ARG A 53 -13.22 -19.72 15.96
N GLN A 54 -13.68 -19.73 14.72
CA GLN A 54 -14.20 -20.95 14.07
C GLN A 54 -13.09 -21.98 13.79
N GLN A 55 -11.87 -21.52 13.47
CA GLN A 55 -10.72 -22.42 13.25
C GLN A 55 -10.21 -23.03 14.56
N GLY A 56 -10.17 -22.27 15.66
CA GLY A 56 -9.80 -22.80 16.97
C GLY A 56 -10.82 -23.81 17.53
N ALA A 57 -12.12 -23.61 17.27
CA ALA A 57 -13.17 -24.53 17.73
C ALA A 57 -13.19 -25.86 16.95
N ALA A 58 -12.77 -25.88 15.69
CA ALA A 58 -12.68 -27.10 14.88
C ALA A 58 -11.49 -28.00 15.27
N ALA A 59 -10.38 -27.40 15.72
CA ALA A 59 -9.18 -28.14 16.12
C ALA A 59 -9.30 -28.80 17.51
N ALA A 60 -10.22 -28.34 18.36
CA ALA A 60 -10.45 -28.89 19.71
C ALA A 60 -11.44 -30.08 19.74
N GLN A 61 -11.97 -30.48 18.58
CA GLN A 61 -12.96 -31.56 18.43
C GLN A 61 -12.40 -32.81 17.71
N GLY A 62 -11.07 -32.86 17.49
CA GLY A 62 -10.39 -33.98 16.83
C GLY A 62 -9.52 -34.78 17.78
#